data_AF-A0A087CAH5-F1
#
_entry.id   AF-A0A087CAH5-F1
#
_cell.length_a   1.000
_cell.length_b   1.000
_cell.length_c   1.000
_cell.angle_alpha   90.00
_cell.angle_beta   90.00
_cell.angle_gamma   90.00
#
_symmetry.space_group_name_H-M   'P 1'
#
loop_
_entity.id
_entity.type
_entity.pdbx_description
1 polymer ?
#
loop_
_entity_poly.entity_id
_entity_poly.type
_entity_poly.pdbx_seq_one_letter_code
_entity_poly.pdbx_strand_id
1 'polypeptide(L)' 'MKVARYYSSNPSDPDVYHDHDDCPTGKQIPWYNKQSGDNGYRHCKDCEELD' A
#
# COMPACT_ATOMS: atom_id res chain seq x y z
N MET A 1 2.44 -9.58 -7.30
CA MET A 1 1.12 -9.96 -7.86
C MET A 1 0.07 -8.95 -7.43
N LYS A 2 -0.90 -8.64 -8.31
CA LYS A 2 -2.00 -7.72 -7.95
C LYS A 2 -2.89 -8.30 -6.85
N VAL A 3 -3.28 -7.45 -5.91
CA VAL A 3 -4.16 -7.73 -4.78
C VAL A 3 -5.17 -6.60 -4.60
N ALA A 4 -6.15 -6.82 -3.70
CA ALA A 4 -7.07 -5.76 -3.30
C ALA A 4 -6.28 -4.56 -2.73
N ARG A 5 -6.72 -3.34 -3.04
CA ARG A 5 -6.08 -2.11 -2.57
C ARG A 5 -6.00 -2.08 -1.05
N TYR A 6 -4.87 -1.63 -0.53
CA TYR A 6 -4.68 -1.39 0.88
C TYR A 6 -3.77 -0.18 1.13
N TYR A 7 -3.92 0.45 2.30
CA TYR A 7 -3.06 1.54 2.76
C TYR A 7 -2.67 1.30 4.22
N SER A 8 -1.71 2.08 4.74
CA SER A 8 -1.36 2.02 6.16
C SER A 8 -2.21 2.97 7.00
N SER A 9 -2.74 2.51 8.13
CA SER A 9 -3.35 3.37 9.15
C SER A 9 -2.34 4.02 10.09
N ASN A 10 -1.04 3.72 9.96
CA ASN A 10 -0.01 4.34 10.77
C ASN A 10 0.32 5.74 10.20
N PRO A 11 0.14 6.82 10.98
CA PRO A 11 0.37 8.19 10.50
C PRO A 11 1.84 8.51 10.20
N SER A 12 2.79 7.63 10.58
CA SER A 12 4.20 7.78 10.21
C SER A 12 4.55 7.16 8.85
N ASP A 13 3.65 6.37 8.27
CA ASP A 13 3.84 5.79 6.93
C ASP A 13 3.37 6.80 5.86
N PRO A 14 3.86 6.70 4.62
CA PRO A 14 3.43 7.59 3.54
C PRO A 14 1.93 7.43 3.21
N ASP A 15 1.27 8.55 2.91
CA ASP A 15 -0.11 8.58 2.39
C ASP A 15 -0.15 8.06 0.93
N VAL A 16 -0.03 6.74 0.78
CA VAL A 16 -0.13 6.01 -0.48
C VAL A 16 -0.99 4.76 -0.30
N TYR A 17 -1.59 4.29 -1.39
CA TYR A 17 -2.17 2.95 -1.44
C TYR A 17 -1.30 2.01 -2.26
N HIS A 18 -1.40 0.74 -1.92
CA HIS A 18 -0.73 -0.38 -2.55
C HIS A 18 -1.78 -1.34 -3.12
N ASP A 19 -1.47 -1.93 -4.26
CA ASP A 19 -2.31 -2.95 -4.92
C ASP A 19 -1.47 -4.14 -5.39
N HIS A 20 -0.22 -4.24 -4.91
CA HIS A 20 0.71 -5.32 -5.17
C HIS A 20 1.17 -5.94 -3.85
N ASP A 21 1.13 -7.28 -3.74
CA ASP A 21 1.60 -8.00 -2.55
C ASP A 21 3.12 -8.05 -2.43
N ASP A 22 3.81 -7.91 -3.57
CA ASP A 22 5.25 -7.91 -3.73
C ASP A 22 5.89 -6.53 -3.65
N CYS A 23 5.09 -5.48 -3.54
CA CYS A 23 5.54 -4.11 -3.32
C CYS A 23 6.50 -4.03 -2.11
N PRO A 24 7.74 -3.55 -2.28
CA PRO A 24 8.75 -3.54 -1.23
C PRO A 24 8.35 -2.65 -0.04
N THR A 25 7.68 -1.52 -0.29
CA THR A 25 7.15 -0.64 0.75
C THR A 25 5.86 -1.20 1.35
N GLY A 26 4.94 -1.74 0.53
CA GLY A 26 3.71 -2.36 1.01
C GLY A 26 3.92 -3.61 1.89
N LYS A 27 5.03 -4.34 1.70
CA LYS A 27 5.47 -5.46 2.54
C LYS A 27 5.98 -5.05 3.91
N GLN A 28 6.43 -3.81 4.07
CA GLN A 28 6.93 -3.30 5.35
C GLN A 28 5.79 -2.88 6.28
N ILE A 29 4.58 -2.63 5.75
CA ILE A 29 3.40 -2.30 6.55
C ILE A 29 2.98 -3.54 7.36
N PRO A 30 2.99 -3.47 8.70
CA PRO A 30 2.53 -4.58 9.54
C PRO A 30 1.06 -4.90 9.25
N TRP A 31 0.69 -6.18 9.31
CA TRP A 31 -0.67 -6.62 8.96
C TRP A 31 -1.77 -5.91 9.76
N TYR A 32 -1.51 -5.55 11.02
CA TYR A 32 -2.45 -4.85 11.89
C TYR A 32 -2.61 -3.36 11.55
N ASN A 33 -1.71 -2.80 10.72
CA ASN A 33 -1.80 -1.44 10.18
C ASN A 33 -2.38 -1.42 8.76
N LYS A 34 -2.56 -2.56 8.10
CA LYS A 34 -3.13 -2.61 6.75
C LYS A 34 -4.63 -2.38 6.82
N GLN A 35 -5.10 -1.33 6.14
CA GLN A 35 -6.51 -1.04 5.95
C GLN A 35 -6.88 -1.27 4.48
N SER A 36 -8.06 -1.84 4.25
CA SER A 36 -8.58 -2.05 2.90
C SER A 36 -8.99 -0.74 2.24
N GLY A 37 -8.75 -0.64 0.93
CA GLY A 37 -9.07 0.54 0.11
C GLY A 37 -7.85 1.39 -0.20
N ASP A 38 -8.09 2.59 -0.74
CA ASP A 38 -7.05 3.56 -1.09
C ASP A 38 -7.06 4.83 -0.23
N ASN A 39 -8.12 5.06 0.55
CA ASN A 39 -8.31 6.26 1.38
C ASN A 39 -8.20 7.59 0.60
N GLY A 40 -8.39 7.58 -0.72
CA GLY A 40 -8.12 8.74 -1.58
C GLY A 40 -6.63 9.11 -1.67
N TYR A 41 -5.73 8.24 -1.20
CA TYR A 41 -4.29 8.41 -1.32
C TYR A 41 -3.82 8.19 -2.76
N ARG A 42 -2.65 8.72 -3.06
CA ARG A 42 -1.99 8.48 -4.35
C ARG A 42 -1.54 7.03 -4.45
N HIS A 43 -1.38 6.53 -5.67
CA HIS A 43 -0.80 5.21 -5.88
C HIS A 43 0.67 5.21 -5.46
N CYS A 44 1.11 4.11 -4.86
CA CYS A 44 2.52 3.90 -4.51
C CYS A 44 3.37 3.81 -5.78
N LYS A 45 4.45 4.60 -5.87
CA LYS A 45 5.38 4.58 -7.00
C LYS A 45 5.99 3.20 -7.26
N ASP A 46 6.33 2.47 -6.20
CA ASP A 46 6.87 1.11 -6.37
C ASP A 46 5.80 0.15 -6.92
N CYS A 47 4.52 0.39 -6.64
CA CYS A 47 3.43 -0.37 -7.25
C CYS A 47 3.21 0.03 -8.71
N GLU A 48 3.40 1.31 -9.07
CA GLU A 48 3.35 1.77 -10.47
C GLU A 48 4.44 1.11 -11.33
N GLU A 49 5.61 0.85 -10.76
CA GLU A 49 6.73 0.17 -11.45
C GLU A 49 6.57 -1.36 -11.55
N LEU A 50 5.63 -1.94 -10.79
CA LEU A 50 5.34 -3.38 -10.78
C LEU A 50 4.17 -3.77 -11.70
N ASP A 51 3.48 -2.80 -12.31
CA ASP A 51 2.37 -3.01 -13.25
C ASP A 51 2.83 -3.49 -14.64
#